data_AF-A0A382R745-F1
#
_entry.id   AF-A0A382R745-F1
#
_cell.length_a   1.000
_cell.length_b   1.000
_cell.length_c   1.000
_cell.angle_alpha   90.00
_cell.angle_beta   90.00
_cell.angle_gamma   90.00
#
_symmetry.space_group_name_H-M   'P 1'
#
loop_
_entity.id
_entity.type
_entity.pdbx_description
1 polymer ?
#
loop_
_entity_poly.entity_id
_entity_poly.type
_entity_poly.pdbx_seq_one_letter_code
_entity_poly.pdbx_strand_id
1 'polypeptide(L)'
;MAKLQPSDKKKQTSLTDFPKISIFVPCFNEQSFIQQKIDNLKSLKYEYDRLDVYFLHGQSTDKTGDIIEDAISEINNFHLIETQCIGKINQLN
;
A
#
# COMPACT_ATOMS: atom_id res chain seq x y z
N MET A 1 38.35 12.01 -22.75
CA MET A 1 37.03 12.63 -22.45
C MET A 1 35.95 11.87 -23.21
N ALA A 2 35.20 11.00 -22.53
CA ALA A 2 34.11 10.25 -23.15
C ALA A 2 32.87 11.15 -23.25
N LYS A 3 32.33 11.33 -24.46
CA LYS A 3 31.07 12.05 -24.68
C LYS A 3 29.91 11.11 -24.34
N LEU A 4 29.12 11.45 -23.33
CA LEU A 4 27.84 10.81 -23.06
C LEU A 4 26.91 11.04 -24.27
N GLN A 5 26.44 9.95 -24.86
CA GLN A 5 25.36 9.98 -25.85
C GLN A 5 24.08 10.51 -25.17
N PRO A 6 23.26 11.34 -25.84
CA PRO A 6 21.99 11.80 -25.27
C PRO A 6 21.09 10.59 -25.01
N SER A 7 20.61 10.46 -23.77
CA SER A 7 19.70 9.39 -23.41
C SER A 7 18.38 9.56 -24.16
N ASP A 8 18.00 8.51 -24.90
CA ASP A 8 16.68 8.39 -25.52
C ASP A 8 15.61 8.59 -24.45
N LYS A 9 14.98 9.77 -24.43
CA LYS A 9 13.80 10.03 -23.61
C LYS A 9 12.72 9.06 -24.10
N LYS A 10 12.51 7.96 -23.38
CA LYS A 10 11.36 7.05 -23.60
C LYS A 10 10.11 7.93 -23.71
N LYS A 11 9.43 7.85 -24.86
CA LYS A 11 8.12 8.49 -25.07
C LYS A 11 7.22 8.10 -23.90
N GLN A 12 6.87 9.09 -23.09
CA GLN A 12 5.91 8.93 -22.02
C GLN A 12 4.55 8.75 -22.67
N THR A 13 4.12 7.50 -22.84
CA THR A 13 2.76 7.19 -23.28
C THR A 13 1.81 7.69 -22.21
N SER A 14 0.99 8.69 -22.55
CA SER A 14 -0.13 9.11 -21.71
C SER A 14 -1.10 7.93 -21.59
N LEU A 15 -1.09 7.27 -20.43
CA LEU A 15 -2.11 6.28 -20.08
C LEU A 15 -3.41 7.06 -19.87
N THR A 16 -4.35 6.96 -20.81
CA THR A 16 -5.67 7.61 -20.72
C THR A 16 -6.68 6.78 -19.94
N ASP A 17 -6.32 5.55 -19.55
CA ASP A 17 -7.15 4.65 -18.74
C ASP A 17 -6.24 3.90 -17.77
N PHE A 18 -6.44 4.16 -16.47
CA PHE A 18 -5.67 3.53 -15.40
C PHE A 18 -6.35 2.21 -15.00
N PRO A 19 -5.62 1.08 -14.87
CA PRO A 19 -6.22 -0.16 -14.42
C PRO A 19 -6.75 -0.04 -12.98
N LYS A 20 -7.69 -0.89 -12.57
CA LYS A 20 -7.98 -1.03 -11.14
C LYS A 20 -6.80 -1.73 -10.46
N ILE A 21 -6.32 -1.18 -9.34
CA ILE A 21 -5.20 -1.70 -8.56
C ILE A 21 -5.66 -2.02 -7.16
N SER A 22 -5.21 -3.17 -6.65
CA SER A 22 -5.35 -3.54 -5.24
C SER A 22 -3.96 -3.72 -4.63
N ILE A 23 -3.68 -3.01 -3.54
CA ILE A 23 -2.43 -3.10 -2.80
C ILE A 23 -2.67 -3.92 -1.54
N PHE A 24 -1.97 -5.04 -1.40
CA PHE A 24 -2.00 -5.85 -0.20
C PHE A 24 -0.79 -5.52 0.68
N VAL A 25 -1.03 -5.26 1.96
CA VAL A 25 0.00 -4.86 2.94
C VAL A 25 -0.06 -5.84 4.11
N PRO A 26 0.73 -6.94 4.07
CA PRO A 26 0.91 -7.84 5.21
C PRO A 26 1.54 -7.10 6.40
N CYS A 27 0.92 -7.23 7.57
CA CYS A 27 1.27 -6.49 8.78
C CYS A 27 1.38 -7.43 9.98
N PHE A 28 2.51 -7.37 10.69
CA PHE A 28 2.75 -8.07 11.96
C PHE A 28 3.77 -7.28 12.79
N ASN A 29 3.36 -6.77 13.95
CA ASN A 29 4.19 -5.96 14.84
C ASN A 29 4.87 -4.75 14.17
N GLU A 30 4.08 -3.94 13.45
CA GLU A 30 4.51 -2.78 12.69
C GLU A 30 4.10 -1.43 13.34
N GLN A 31 3.78 -1.41 14.64
CA GLN A 31 3.28 -0.21 15.35
C GLN A 31 4.13 1.05 15.08
N SER A 32 5.44 0.91 14.97
CA SER A 32 6.36 2.05 14.76
C SER A 32 6.34 2.63 13.34
N PHE A 33 5.87 1.87 12.34
CA PHE A 33 5.97 2.25 10.92
C PHE A 33 4.62 2.31 10.21
N ILE A 34 3.59 1.65 10.75
CA ILE A 34 2.32 1.44 10.06
C ILE A 34 1.62 2.77 9.74
N GLN A 35 1.67 3.75 10.65
CA GLN A 35 1.12 5.08 10.39
C GLN A 35 1.80 5.76 9.20
N GLN A 36 3.15 5.74 9.16
CA GLN A 36 3.92 6.31 8.05
C GLN A 36 3.60 5.60 6.73
N LYS A 37 3.37 4.29 6.76
CA LYS A 37 2.98 3.53 5.58
C LYS A 37 1.58 3.93 5.07
N ILE A 38 0.62 4.08 5.98
CA ILE A 38 -0.73 4.55 5.66
C ILE A 38 -0.67 5.95 5.04
N ASP A 39 0.07 6.87 5.63
CA ASP A 39 0.22 8.25 5.11
C ASP A 39 0.89 8.26 3.73
N ASN A 40 1.88 7.39 3.51
CA ASN A 40 2.51 7.21 2.21
C ASN A 40 1.50 6.73 1.15
N LEU A 41 0.64 5.77 1.49
CA LEU A 41 -0.39 5.27 0.58
C LEU A 41 -1.46 6.32 0.28
N LYS A 42 -1.87 7.11 1.28
CA LYS A 42 -2.79 8.26 1.10
C LYS A 42 -2.22 9.34 0.16
N SER A 43 -0.89 9.45 0.07
CA SER A 43 -0.22 10.42 -0.80
C SER A 43 -0.14 10.03 -2.28
N LEU A 44 -0.56 8.80 -2.65
CA LEU A 44 -0.51 8.33 -4.02
C LEU A 44 -1.43 9.14 -4.92
N LYS A 45 -0.90 9.58 -6.08
CA LYS A 45 -1.67 10.25 -7.13
C LYS A 45 -2.26 9.21 -8.07
N TYR A 46 -3.36 8.60 -7.66
CA TYR A 46 -4.14 7.63 -8.43
C TYR A 46 -5.63 7.95 -8.34
N GLU A 47 -6.42 7.47 -9.29
CA GLU A 47 -7.88 7.60 -9.23
C GLU A 47 -8.44 6.85 -8.01
N TYR A 48 -9.20 7.56 -7.17
CA TYR A 48 -9.67 7.07 -5.87
C TYR A 48 -10.51 5.80 -5.99
N ASP A 49 -11.39 5.75 -6.98
CA ASP A 49 -12.29 4.63 -7.30
C ASP A 49 -11.56 3.44 -7.96
N ARG A 50 -10.29 3.62 -8.31
CA ARG A 50 -9.47 2.59 -8.96
C ARG A 50 -8.34 2.05 -8.09
N LEU A 51 -8.24 2.48 -6.84
CA LEU A 51 -7.23 2.00 -5.90
C LEU A 51 -7.91 1.48 -4.65
N ASP A 52 -7.72 0.19 -4.36
CA ASP A 52 -8.07 -0.40 -3.07
C ASP A 52 -6.79 -0.77 -2.32
N VAL A 53 -6.77 -0.57 -1.01
CA VAL A 53 -5.67 -0.95 -0.11
C VAL A 53 -6.19 -1.90 0.96
N TYR A 54 -5.54 -3.04 1.11
CA TYR A 54 -5.90 -4.06 2.10
C TYR A 54 -4.73 -4.29 3.05
N PHE A 55 -4.89 -3.93 4.31
CA PHE A 55 -3.97 -4.28 5.38
C PHE A 55 -4.31 -5.67 5.90
N LEU A 56 -3.41 -6.61 5.68
CA LEU A 56 -3.57 -8.00 6.12
C LEU A 56 -2.88 -8.12 7.47
N HIS A 57 -3.63 -7.81 8.53
CA HIS A 57 -3.12 -7.82 9.89
C HIS A 57 -3.20 -9.24 10.45
N GLY A 58 -2.11 -9.76 11.02
CA GLY A 58 -2.13 -11.12 11.56
C GLY A 58 -1.51 -11.21 12.94
N GLN A 59 -2.37 -11.38 13.94
CA GLN A 59 -2.00 -11.70 15.33
C GLN A 59 -0.86 -10.85 15.92
N SER A 60 -0.78 -9.55 15.59
CA SER A 60 0.20 -8.68 16.24
C SER A 60 -0.03 -8.63 17.75
N THR A 61 1.05 -8.50 18.51
CA THR A 61 1.03 -8.36 19.96
C THR A 61 1.16 -6.90 20.41
N ASP A 62 1.26 -5.99 19.46
CA ASP A 62 1.38 -4.55 19.65
C ASP A 62 0.14 -3.81 19.11
N LYS A 63 0.17 -2.47 19.04
CA LYS A 63 -0.97 -1.65 18.61
C LYS A 63 -1.12 -1.54 17.08
N THR A 64 -0.54 -2.44 16.29
CA THR A 64 -0.60 -2.34 14.83
C THR A 64 -2.04 -2.28 14.31
N GLY A 65 -2.90 -3.20 14.77
CA GLY A 65 -4.31 -3.27 14.37
C GLY A 65 -5.07 -1.99 14.74
N ASP A 66 -5.00 -1.58 16.01
CA ASP A 66 -5.67 -0.37 16.53
C ASP A 66 -5.30 0.88 15.69
N ILE A 67 -4.00 1.06 15.39
CA ILE A 67 -3.53 2.21 14.60
C ILE A 67 -4.08 2.15 13.17
N ILE A 68 -4.16 0.96 12.56
CA ILE A 68 -4.74 0.81 11.22
C ILE A 68 -6.23 1.19 11.26
N GLU A 69 -6.99 0.61 12.19
CA GLU A 69 -8.43 0.82 12.31
C GLU A 69 -8.77 2.30 12.50
N ASP A 70 -8.11 2.97 13.45
CA ASP A 70 -8.28 4.41 13.69
C ASP A 70 -7.98 5.23 12.43
N ALA A 71 -6.87 4.93 11.75
CA ALA A 71 -6.37 5.74 10.63
C ALA A 71 -7.18 5.57 9.32
N ILE A 72 -7.98 4.51 9.18
CA ILE A 72 -8.75 4.21 7.97
C ILE A 72 -10.28 4.26 8.16
N SER A 73 -10.77 4.49 9.39
CA SER A 73 -12.19 4.52 9.77
C SER A 73 -13.10 5.31 8.81
N GLU A 74 -12.63 6.44 8.29
CA GLU A 74 -13.38 7.33 7.38
C GLU A 74 -12.99 7.19 5.90
N ILE A 75 -12.29 6.11 5.52
CA ILE A 75 -11.69 5.92 4.19
C ILE A 75 -12.20 4.65 3.53
N ASN A 76 -13.09 4.82 2.55
CA ASN A 76 -13.83 3.68 1.97
C ASN A 76 -12.98 2.68 1.16
N ASN A 77 -11.84 3.09 0.62
CA ASN A 77 -10.98 2.25 -0.22
C ASN A 77 -9.75 1.70 0.53
N PHE A 78 -9.70 1.87 1.86
CA PHE A 78 -8.69 1.29 2.73
C PHE A 78 -9.41 0.30 3.65
N HIS A 79 -8.88 -0.92 3.74
CA HIS A 79 -9.53 -2.03 4.42
C HIS A 79 -8.58 -2.72 5.38
N LEU A 80 -9.08 -3.09 6.55
CA LEU A 80 -8.39 -3.96 7.49
C LEU A 80 -8.97 -5.38 7.38
N ILE A 81 -8.10 -6.36 7.16
CA ILE A 81 -8.45 -7.79 7.15
C ILE A 81 -7.64 -8.50 8.24
N GLU A 82 -8.34 -9.10 9.19
CA GLU A 82 -7.74 -9.94 10.22
C GLU A 82 -7.45 -11.34 9.68
N THR A 83 -6.18 -11.72 9.72
CA THR A 83 -5.68 -13.02 9.28
C THR A 83 -5.36 -13.90 10.49
N GLN A 84 -5.71 -15.18 10.42
CA GLN A 84 -5.44 -16.15 11.48
C GLN A 84 -4.02 -16.73 11.43
N CYS A 85 -3.11 -16.08 10.72
CA CYS A 85 -1.73 -16.54 10.49
C CYS A 85 -0.74 -15.39 10.61
N ILE A 86 0.50 -15.73 10.96
CA ILE A 86 1.64 -14.82 10.90
C ILE A 86 2.48 -15.09 9.65
N GLY A 87 3.22 -14.06 9.23
CA GLY A 87 4.21 -14.15 8.17
C GLY A 87 3.68 -13.79 6.79
N LYS A 88 4.50 -13.07 6.02
CA LYS A 88 4.11 -12.42 4.76
C LYS A 88 3.50 -13.38 3.73
N ILE A 89 4.06 -14.57 3.58
CA ILE A 89 3.59 -15.55 2.59
C ILE A 89 2.20 -16.05 2.96
N ASN A 90 1.98 -16.42 4.23
CA ASN A 90 0.70 -16.97 4.68
C ASN A 90 -0.40 -15.92 4.70
N GLN A 91 -0.07 -14.66 4.95
CA GLN A 91 -1.03 -13.58 4.91
C GLN A 91 -1.46 -13.25 3.48
N LEU A 92 -0.64 -13.52 2.46
CA LEU A 92 -0.93 -13.23 1.05
C LEU A 92 -1.62 -14.38 0.30
N ASN A 93 -1.62 -15.59 0.85
CA ASN A 93 -2.22 -16.80 0.24
C ASN A 93 -3.65 -17.02 0.74
#